data_AF-A0A936JM14-F1
#
_entry.id   AF-A0A936JM14-F1
#
_cell.length_a   1.000
_cell.length_b   1.000
_cell.length_c   1.000
_cell.angle_alpha   90.00
_cell.angle_beta   90.00
_cell.angle_gamma   90.00
#
_symmetry.space_group_name_H-M   'P 1'
#
loop_
_entity.id
_entity.type
_entity.pdbx_description
1 polymer ?
#
loop_
_entity_poly.entity_id
_entity_poly.type
_entity_poly.pdbx_seq_one_letter_code
_entity_poly.pdbx_strand_id
1 'polypeptide(L)' 'MSLFGLGKRSSTSVPQVGNCPNMNKCALFPRFSLETALKIWQSYYCNRNYTSCERYKKMKAGQTVPDNLLPDGRFMS' A
#
# COMPACT_ATOMS: atom_id res chain seq x y z
N MET A 1 11.24 -9.05 -40.60
CA MET A 1 11.36 -10.33 -39.88
C MET A 1 11.64 -10.02 -38.42
N SER A 2 10.64 -10.27 -37.59
CA SER A 2 10.54 -9.92 -36.18
C SER A 2 11.67 -10.44 -35.32
N LEU A 3 12.08 -9.69 -34.30
CA LEU A 3 12.35 -10.24 -32.96
C LEU A 3 11.89 -9.24 -31.90
N PHE A 4 10.75 -9.56 -31.29
CA PHE A 4 10.29 -8.97 -30.05
C PHE A 4 11.28 -9.32 -28.93
N GLY A 5 11.93 -8.30 -28.35
CA GLY A 5 12.74 -8.44 -27.16
C GLY A 5 11.89 -8.31 -25.90
N LEU A 6 11.74 -9.45 -25.21
CA LEU A 6 11.02 -9.66 -23.96
C LEU A 6 11.49 -8.72 -22.84
N GLY A 7 10.52 -8.19 -22.08
CA GLY A 7 10.75 -7.27 -20.98
C GLY A 7 11.44 -7.86 -19.76
N LYS A 8 11.74 -6.96 -18.82
CA LYS A 8 11.79 -7.21 -17.37
C LYS A 8 11.59 -5.87 -16.66
N ARG A 9 10.47 -5.75 -15.96
CA ARG A 9 10.14 -4.62 -15.09
C ARG A 9 11.05 -4.70 -13.87
N SER A 10 12.22 -4.09 -13.96
CA SER A 10 13.20 -4.01 -12.87
C SER A 10 12.64 -3.09 -11.79
N SER A 11 12.03 -3.67 -10.75
CA SER A 11 11.57 -2.96 -9.56
C SER A 11 12.50 -3.32 -8.41
N THR A 12 13.73 -2.79 -8.46
CA THR A 12 14.75 -2.99 -7.43
C THR A 12 14.82 -1.75 -6.53
N SER A 13 14.41 -1.96 -5.27
CA SER A 13 15.03 -1.42 -4.05
C SER A 13 15.43 0.07 -4.00
N VAL A 14 14.48 0.96 -3.70
CA VAL A 14 14.80 2.24 -3.05
C VAL A 14 14.23 2.18 -1.62
N PRO A 15 14.94 2.65 -0.59
CA PRO A 15 14.36 2.89 0.73
C PRO A 15 13.43 4.09 0.61
N GLN A 16 12.13 3.84 0.60
CA GLN A 16 11.16 4.85 0.20
C GLN A 16 10.79 5.77 1.36
N VAL A 17 11.56 6.86 1.50
CA VAL A 17 11.16 8.05 2.24
C VAL A 17 10.29 8.89 1.30
N GLY A 18 8.98 8.66 1.32
CA GLY A 18 8.04 9.32 0.39
C GLY A 18 6.59 8.91 0.63
N ASN A 19 5.67 9.48 -0.13
CA ASN A 19 4.25 9.14 -0.03
C ASN A 19 3.97 7.72 -0.55
N CYS A 20 3.02 7.03 0.09
CA CYS A 20 2.56 5.71 -0.34
C CYS A 20 2.07 5.74 -1.79
N PRO A 21 2.54 4.82 -2.66
CA PRO A 21 2.12 4.78 -4.07
C PRO A 21 0.64 4.43 -4.25
N ASN A 22 0.00 3.89 -3.21
CA ASN A 22 -1.41 3.52 -3.22
C ASN A 22 -2.30 4.53 -2.50
N MET A 23 -1.78 5.72 -2.14
CA MET A 23 -2.54 6.71 -1.37
C MET A 23 -3.89 7.03 -2.03
N ASN A 24 -3.93 7.29 -3.34
CA ASN A 24 -5.19 7.68 -4.00
C ASN A 24 -6.17 6.53 -4.28
N LYS A 25 -5.77 5.27 -4.04
CA LYS A 25 -6.55 4.07 -4.41
C LYS A 25 -6.56 2.98 -3.33
N CYS A 26 -6.23 3.34 -2.10
CA CYS A 26 -6.17 2.36 -1.02
C CYS A 26 -7.58 1.88 -0.69
N ALA A 27 -7.87 0.59 -0.90
CA ALA A 27 -9.17 -0.01 -0.62
C ALA A 27 -9.64 0.11 0.84
N LEU A 28 -8.74 0.47 1.77
CA LEU A 28 -9.09 0.74 3.15
C LEU A 28 -9.85 2.08 3.33
N PHE A 29 -9.55 3.08 2.50
CA PHE A 29 -10.04 4.45 2.68
C PHE A 29 -11.58 4.55 2.68
N PRO A 30 -12.31 3.93 1.73
CA PRO A 30 -13.77 3.96 1.76
C PRO A 30 -14.39 3.21 2.94
N ARG A 31 -13.61 2.49 3.76
CA ARG A 31 -14.10 1.75 4.94
C ARG A 31 -14.15 2.62 6.21
N PHE A 32 -13.52 3.80 6.20
CA PHE A 32 -13.63 4.73 7.32
C PHE A 32 -14.83 5.64 7.13
N SER A 33 -15.76 5.61 8.09
CA SER A 33 -16.87 6.57 8.18
C SER A 33 -16.42 7.94 8.69
N LEU A 34 -15.33 7.98 9.47
CA LEU A 34 -14.78 9.20 10.06
C LEU A 34 -13.52 9.65 9.32
N GLU A 35 -13.57 10.85 8.73
CA GLU A 35 -12.43 11.44 8.01
C GLU A 35 -11.19 11.58 8.91
N THR A 36 -11.38 11.91 10.19
CA THR A 36 -10.28 12.03 11.16
C THR A 36 -9.52 10.72 11.34
N ALA A 37 -10.23 9.59 11.42
CA ALA A 37 -9.59 8.28 11.53
C ALA A 37 -8.76 7.97 10.28
N LEU A 38 -9.31 8.26 9.09
CA LEU A 38 -8.58 8.11 7.83
C LEU A 38 -7.29 8.96 7.79
N LYS A 39 -7.36 10.24 8.19
CA LYS A 39 -6.20 11.14 8.24
C LYS A 39 -5.10 10.66 9.16
N ILE A 40 -5.46 10.04 10.30
CA ILE A 40 -4.48 9.42 11.22
C ILE A 40 -3.71 8.31 10.50
N TRP A 41 -4.42 7.37 9.86
CA TRP A 41 -3.77 6.28 9.13
C TRP A 41 -2.89 6.78 7.99
N GLN A 42 -3.37 7.76 7.22
CA GLN A 42 -2.59 8.39 6.15
C GLN A 42 -1.32 9.05 6.71
N SER A 43 -1.44 9.81 7.80
CA SER A 43 -0.30 10.52 8.40
C SER A 43 0.74 9.58 8.99
N TYR A 44 0.32 8.47 9.61
CA TYR A 44 1.24 7.50 10.22
C TYR A 44 1.91 6.58 9.19
N TYR A 45 1.16 6.10 8.21
CA TYR A 45 1.66 5.11 7.26
C TYR A 45 1.89 5.71 5.89
N CYS A 46 0.91 6.38 5.30
CA CYS A 46 1.02 6.83 3.92
C CYS A 46 2.03 7.97 3.72
N ASN A 47 2.10 8.94 4.63
CA ASN A 47 2.96 10.12 4.50
C ASN A 47 4.31 9.98 5.21
N ARG A 48 4.49 8.90 6.00
CA ARG A 48 5.76 8.58 6.66
C ARG A 48 6.29 7.25 6.14
N ASN A 49 6.19 6.19 6.93
CA ASN A 49 6.79 4.90 6.61
C ASN A 49 5.78 3.94 6.02
N TYR A 50 5.43 4.10 4.74
CA TYR A 50 4.46 3.21 4.10
C TYR A 50 4.99 1.78 3.94
N THR A 51 6.31 1.58 4.00
CA THR A 51 6.89 0.25 3.96
C THR A 51 6.59 -0.56 5.22
N SER A 52 6.25 0.11 6.33
CA SER A 52 5.78 -0.54 7.56
C SER A 52 4.31 -1.00 7.50
N CYS A 53 3.53 -0.49 6.54
CA CYS A 53 2.11 -0.83 6.38
C CYS A 53 1.93 -2.29 5.94
N GLU A 54 1.26 -3.10 6.75
CA GLU A 54 1.00 -4.52 6.46
C GLU A 54 0.20 -4.71 5.16
N ARG A 55 -0.75 -3.82 4.88
CA ARG A 55 -1.48 -3.83 3.61
C ARG A 55 -0.53 -3.65 2.42
N TYR A 56 0.40 -2.69 2.51
CA TYR A 56 1.38 -2.46 1.45
C TYR A 56 2.31 -3.65 1.27
N LYS A 57 2.78 -4.27 2.37
CA LYS A 57 3.60 -5.48 2.32
C LYS A 57 2.89 -6.62 1.59
N LYS A 58 1.61 -6.86 1.89
CA LYS A 58 0.80 -7.87 1.18
C LYS A 58 0.63 -7.56 -0.30
N MET A 59 0.28 -6.32 -0.65
CA MET A 59 0.19 -5.90 -2.06
C MET A 59 1.50 -6.13 -2.80
N LYS A 60 2.63 -5.73 -2.20
CA LYS A 60 3.96 -5.88 -2.79
C LYS A 60 4.34 -7.36 -2.96
N ALA A 61 3.89 -8.21 -2.04
CA ALA A 61 4.07 -9.66 -2.10
C ALA A 61 3.10 -10.36 -3.07
N GLY A 62 2.20 -9.63 -3.74
CA GLY A 62 1.17 -10.22 -4.61
C GLY A 62 0.11 -11.03 -3.86
N GLN A 63 -0.04 -10.82 -2.56
CA GLN A 63 -1.04 -11.48 -1.73
C GLN A 63 -2.37 -10.72 -1.76
N THR A 64 -3.47 -11.45 -1.58
CA THR A 64 -4.78 -10.86 -1.30
C THR A 64 -4.71 -10.01 -0.03
N VAL A 65 -5.22 -8.78 -0.11
CA VAL A 65 -5.31 -7.87 1.03
C VAL A 65 -6.73 -7.92 1.59
N PRO A 66 -6.95 -8.42 2.81
CA PRO A 66 -8.27 -8.43 3.42
C PRO A 66 -8.81 -7.00 3.60
N ASP A 67 -10.11 -6.81 3.39
CA ASP A 67 -10.72 -5.48 3.48
C ASP A 67 -10.73 -4.92 4.90
N ASN A 68 -10.80 -5.79 5.91
CA ASN A 68 -10.76 -5.43 7.33
C ASN A 68 -9.33 -5.38 7.90
N LEU A 69 -8.29 -5.69 7.12
CA LEU A 69 -6.90 -5.60 7.58
C LEU A 69 -6.48 -4.12 7.69
N LEU A 70 -6.09 -3.71 8.88
CA LEU A 70 -5.55 -2.38 9.16
C LEU A 70 -4.05 -2.29 8.78
N PRO A 71 -3.52 -1.06 8.59
CA PRO A 71 -2.11 -0.84 8.26
C PRO A 71 -1.11 -1.39 9.27
N ASP A 72 -1.51 -1.55 10.53
CA ASP A 72 -0.68 -2.07 11.62
C ASP A 72 -0.73 -3.61 11.76
N GLY A 73 -1.50 -4.30 10.90
CA GLY A 73 -1.64 -5.75 10.95
C GLY A 73 -2.81 -6.24 11.79
N ARG A 74 -3.51 -5.36 12.52
CA ARG A 74 -4.74 -5.71 13.21
C ARG A 74 -5.91 -5.81 12.23
N PHE A 75 -7.00 -6.43 12.67
CA PHE A 75 -8.24 -6.50 11.90
C PHE A 75 -9.32 -5.66 12.58
N MET A 76 -10.16 -5.00 11.79
CA MET A 76 -11.43 -4.47 12.29
C MET A 76 -12.32 -5.67 12.66
N SER A 77 -12.62 -5.80 13.95
CA SER A 77 -13.61 -6.73 14.50
C SER A 77 -15.03 -6.34 14.09
#